data_AF-A0A151P7N7-F1
#
_entry.id   AF-A0A151P7N7-F1
#
_cell.length_a   1.000
_cell.length_b   1.000
_cell.length_c   1.000
_cell.angle_alpha   90.00
_cell.angle_beta   90.00
_cell.angle_gamma   90.00
#
_symmetry.space_group_name_H-M   'P 1'
#
loop_
_entity.id
_entity.type
_entity.pdbx_description
1 polymer ?
#
loop_
_entity_poly.entity_id
_entity_poly.type
_entity_poly.pdbx_seq_one_letter_code
_entity_poly.pdbx_strand_id
1 'polypeptide(L)'
;MQGKLLALLFSLACLSPGVMMNQGSRETYPHFSTTVLLTGTNLNLSLVFNVEWSFLLDGTEESGVTILTFSPSSHRKIITDGYKERVVFSETDFSLQINHFTSSDEGIYVLNIQVHEGDPQISRTKIKVISVSSWTSYGFFGYPGYLGYIVISFYIFLLIRRIWKSSKTQPECIYENIEV
;
A
#
# COMPACT_ATOMS: atom_id res chain seq x y z
N MET A 1 37.68 7.42 20.19
CA MET A 1 36.34 6.78 20.33
C MET A 1 35.33 7.20 19.24
N GLN A 2 35.76 7.67 18.04
CA GLN A 2 34.87 8.28 17.04
C GLN A 2 34.24 7.29 16.03
N GLY A 3 34.79 6.09 15.85
CA GLY A 3 34.24 5.11 14.91
C GLY A 3 32.97 4.39 15.39
N LYS A 4 32.76 4.28 16.70
CA LYS A 4 31.62 3.54 17.27
C LYS A 4 30.29 4.30 17.17
N LEU A 5 30.32 5.63 17.26
CA LEU A 5 29.12 6.47 17.15
C LEU A 5 28.57 6.51 15.72
N LEU A 6 29.46 6.48 14.72
CA LEU A 6 29.09 6.49 13.30
C LEU A 6 28.48 5.16 12.85
N ALA A 7 29.00 4.04 13.38
CA ALA A 7 28.41 2.71 13.20
C ALA A 7 27.02 2.60 13.86
N LEU A 8 26.84 3.23 15.03
CA LEU A 8 25.56 3.24 15.75
C LEU A 8 24.47 4.04 15.02
N LEU A 9 24.85 5.15 14.37
CA LEU A 9 23.94 5.94 13.53
C LEU A 9 23.55 5.21 12.24
N PHE A 10 24.47 4.42 11.66
CA PHE A 10 24.15 3.54 10.52
C PHE A 10 23.27 2.36 10.93
N SER A 11 23.44 1.80 12.14
CA SER A 11 22.61 0.69 12.62
C SER A 11 21.18 1.11 12.98
N LEU A 12 20.96 2.37 13.40
CA LEU A 12 19.61 2.88 13.64
C LEU A 12 18.83 3.16 12.34
N ALA A 13 19.50 3.41 11.21
CA ALA A 13 18.84 3.54 9.91
C ALA A 13 18.34 2.20 9.35
N CYS A 14 18.92 1.09 9.79
CA CYS A 14 18.48 -0.28 9.41
C CYS A 14 17.35 -0.83 10.29
N LEU A 15 17.00 -0.15 11.38
CA LEU A 15 15.79 -0.42 12.16
C LEU A 15 14.61 0.41 11.60
N SER A 16 14.42 0.42 10.28
CA SER A 16 13.11 0.77 9.75
C SER A 16 12.14 -0.30 10.28
N PRO A 17 11.02 0.06 10.92
CA PRO A 17 9.94 -0.90 11.08
C PRO A 17 9.66 -1.41 9.69
N GLY A 18 9.89 -2.70 9.47
CA GLY A 18 9.52 -3.35 8.23
C GLY A 18 8.10 -2.91 7.96
N VAL A 19 7.89 -2.27 6.82
CA VAL A 19 6.56 -2.18 6.23
C VAL A 19 6.16 -3.64 6.07
N MET A 20 5.50 -4.17 7.10
CA MET A 20 4.92 -5.49 7.08
C MET A 20 3.77 -5.37 6.11
N MET A 21 4.10 -5.54 4.84
CA MET A 21 3.15 -5.79 3.78
C MET A 21 2.32 -6.98 4.26
N ASN A 22 1.09 -6.72 4.65
CA ASN A 22 0.17 -7.78 5.05
C ASN A 22 -0.12 -8.59 3.77
N GLN A 23 0.56 -9.72 3.63
CA GLN A 23 0.57 -10.55 2.42
C GLN A 23 -0.79 -11.20 2.10
N GLY A 24 -1.84 -10.94 2.89
CA GLY A 24 -3.18 -11.50 2.69
C GLY A 24 -4.12 -10.71 1.78
N SER A 25 -3.81 -9.45 1.42
CA SER A 25 -4.69 -8.60 0.60
C SER A 25 -3.97 -8.02 -0.62
N ARG A 26 -4.57 -8.16 -1.81
CA ARG A 26 -4.03 -7.57 -3.04
C ARG A 26 -4.37 -6.08 -3.07
N GLU A 27 -3.42 -5.22 -3.36
CA GLU A 27 -3.66 -3.77 -3.45
C GLU A 27 -3.63 -3.30 -4.91
N THR A 28 -4.53 -2.36 -5.25
CA THR A 28 -4.62 -1.75 -6.59
C THR A 28 -4.75 -0.24 -6.47
N TYR A 29 -4.05 0.46 -7.36
CA TYR A 29 -3.80 1.91 -7.28
C TYR A 29 -4.29 2.64 -8.54
N PRO A 30 -5.61 2.70 -8.78
CA PRO A 30 -6.15 3.36 -9.96
C PRO A 30 -6.14 4.90 -9.85
N HIS A 31 -6.14 5.55 -11.01
CA HIS A 31 -6.38 6.99 -11.11
C HIS A 31 -7.88 7.29 -11.24
N PHE A 32 -8.34 8.47 -10.85
CA PHE A 32 -9.77 8.82 -10.98
C PHE A 32 -10.21 8.85 -12.44
N SER A 33 -11.51 8.59 -12.66
CA SER A 33 -12.14 8.47 -13.99
C SER A 33 -11.59 7.36 -14.89
N THR A 34 -10.63 6.57 -14.39
CA THR A 34 -10.12 5.41 -15.12
C THR A 34 -10.97 4.18 -14.84
N THR A 35 -10.71 3.15 -15.63
CA THR A 35 -11.26 1.81 -15.44
C THR A 35 -10.35 1.02 -14.50
N VAL A 36 -10.95 0.37 -13.50
CA VAL A 36 -10.25 -0.52 -12.57
C VAL A 36 -10.60 -1.96 -12.89
N LEU A 37 -9.58 -2.80 -13.04
CA LEU A 37 -9.76 -4.25 -13.17
C LEU A 37 -9.45 -4.93 -11.85
N LEU A 38 -10.49 -5.46 -11.21
CA LEU A 38 -10.37 -6.36 -10.08
C LEU A 38 -10.17 -7.77 -10.62
N THR A 39 -8.95 -8.26 -10.50
CA THR A 39 -8.58 -9.60 -10.96
C THR A 39 -9.35 -10.65 -10.19
N GLY A 40 -10.06 -11.52 -10.90
CA GLY A 40 -10.65 -12.71 -10.31
C GLY A 40 -9.66 -13.87 -10.28
N THR A 41 -10.20 -15.08 -10.34
CA THR A 41 -9.43 -16.33 -10.33
C THR A 41 -9.87 -17.21 -11.49
N ASN A 42 -8.90 -17.91 -12.10
CA ASN A 42 -9.19 -18.88 -13.13
C ASN A 42 -9.52 -20.22 -12.44
N LEU A 43 -10.81 -20.49 -12.24
CA LEU A 43 -11.30 -21.78 -11.75
C LEU A 43 -12.22 -22.40 -12.79
N ASN A 44 -12.30 -23.72 -12.78
CA ASN A 44 -13.22 -24.43 -13.67
C ASN A 44 -14.67 -24.10 -13.29
N LEU A 45 -15.43 -23.54 -14.23
CA LEU A 45 -16.84 -23.17 -14.08
C LEU A 45 -17.71 -24.31 -13.57
N SER A 46 -17.40 -25.56 -13.93
CA SER A 46 -18.19 -26.73 -13.48
C SER A 46 -18.11 -27.00 -11.99
N LEU A 47 -17.08 -26.48 -11.32
CA LEU A 47 -16.88 -26.63 -9.88
C LEU A 47 -17.52 -25.48 -9.08
N VAL A 48 -17.85 -24.38 -9.74
CA VAL A 48 -18.31 -23.16 -9.07
C VAL A 48 -19.83 -23.15 -8.96
N PHE A 49 -20.32 -23.09 -7.73
CA PHE A 49 -21.74 -22.97 -7.42
C PHE A 49 -22.22 -21.52 -7.50
N ASN A 50 -21.46 -20.60 -6.89
CA ASN A 50 -21.82 -19.19 -6.80
C ASN A 50 -20.58 -18.31 -6.71
N VAL A 51 -20.65 -17.14 -7.33
CA VAL A 51 -19.64 -16.09 -7.31
C VAL A 51 -20.30 -14.81 -6.82
N GLU A 52 -19.70 -14.19 -5.81
CA GLU A 52 -20.20 -12.94 -5.25
C GLU A 52 -19.06 -11.94 -5.13
N TRP A 53 -19.31 -10.73 -5.61
CA TRP A 53 -18.49 -9.56 -5.35
C TRP A 53 -19.20 -8.65 -4.36
N SER A 54 -18.50 -8.25 -3.30
CA SER A 54 -19.00 -7.30 -2.30
C SER A 54 -18.00 -6.18 -2.02
N PHE A 55 -18.52 -5.05 -1.58
CA PHE A 55 -17.77 -3.86 -1.18
C PHE A 55 -17.96 -3.60 0.30
N LEU A 56 -16.87 -3.46 1.07
CA LEU A 56 -16.93 -3.21 2.50
C LEU A 56 -16.95 -1.70 2.76
N LEU A 57 -18.04 -1.16 3.31
CA LEU A 57 -18.17 0.28 3.56
C LEU A 57 -17.24 0.80 4.67
N ASP A 58 -17.06 0.02 5.75
CA ASP A 58 -16.21 0.40 6.89
C ASP A 58 -15.03 -0.56 7.11
N GLY A 59 -14.71 -1.39 6.11
CA GLY A 59 -13.71 -2.45 6.21
C GLY A 59 -14.14 -3.65 7.08
N THR A 60 -15.32 -3.60 7.69
CA THR A 60 -15.99 -4.70 8.39
C THR A 60 -16.84 -5.54 7.44
N GLU A 61 -16.79 -6.86 7.60
CA GLU A 61 -17.54 -7.80 6.76
C GLU A 61 -19.07 -7.70 6.96
N GLU A 62 -19.52 -7.25 8.13
CA GLU A 62 -20.95 -7.12 8.47
C GLU A 62 -21.65 -5.96 7.74
N SER A 63 -20.90 -4.97 7.25
CA SER A 63 -21.42 -3.79 6.54
C SER A 63 -21.10 -3.85 5.05
N GLY A 64 -20.89 -5.05 4.50
CA GLY A 64 -20.64 -5.26 3.08
C GLY A 64 -21.90 -5.07 2.22
N VAL A 65 -21.77 -4.36 1.11
CA VAL A 65 -22.80 -4.29 0.07
C VAL A 65 -22.44 -5.21 -1.08
N THR A 66 -23.33 -6.14 -1.42
CA THR A 66 -23.15 -7.01 -2.59
C THR A 66 -23.25 -6.17 -3.87
N ILE A 67 -22.22 -6.25 -4.71
CA ILE A 67 -22.16 -5.58 -6.02
C ILE A 67 -22.77 -6.47 -7.10
N LEU A 68 -22.39 -7.74 -7.09
CA LEU A 68 -22.73 -8.72 -8.10
C LEU A 68 -22.87 -10.11 -7.46
N THR A 69 -23.88 -10.85 -7.90
CA THR A 69 -23.99 -12.30 -7.69
C THR A 69 -24.11 -12.99 -9.05
N PHE A 70 -23.32 -14.04 -9.26
CA PHE A 70 -23.31 -14.84 -10.47
C PHE A 70 -23.36 -16.33 -10.13
N SER A 71 -24.32 -17.04 -10.73
CA SER A 71 -24.48 -18.49 -10.58
C SER A 71 -24.21 -19.18 -11.92
N PRO A 72 -23.04 -19.84 -12.10
CA PRO A 72 -22.67 -20.50 -13.36
C PRO A 72 -23.67 -21.56 -13.81
N SER A 73 -24.24 -22.30 -12.85
CA SER A 73 -25.22 -23.36 -13.10
C SER A 73 -26.50 -22.88 -13.81
N SER A 74 -26.91 -21.64 -13.57
CA SER A 74 -28.09 -21.02 -14.21
C SER A 74 -27.73 -19.91 -15.19
N HIS A 75 -26.44 -19.60 -15.37
CA HIS A 75 -25.95 -18.41 -16.08
C HIS A 75 -26.65 -17.10 -15.64
N ARG A 76 -27.11 -17.05 -14.39
CA ARG A 76 -27.83 -15.89 -13.86
C ARG A 76 -26.84 -14.92 -13.24
N LYS A 77 -26.85 -13.69 -13.74
CA LYS A 77 -26.12 -12.54 -13.22
C LYS A 77 -27.09 -11.53 -12.61
N ILE A 78 -26.84 -11.13 -11.36
CA ILE A 78 -27.57 -10.08 -10.66
C ILE A 78 -26.57 -9.00 -10.26
N ILE A 79 -26.71 -7.81 -10.81
CA ILE A 79 -25.91 -6.64 -10.43
C ILE A 79 -26.81 -5.66 -9.67
N THR A 80 -26.32 -5.14 -8.54
CA THR A 80 -27.00 -4.13 -7.74
C THR A 80 -27.15 -2.83 -8.51
N ASP A 81 -28.31 -2.17 -8.41
CA ASP A 81 -28.68 -1.02 -9.26
C ASP A 81 -27.62 0.09 -9.32
N GLY A 82 -26.98 0.43 -8.19
CA GLY A 82 -25.93 1.45 -8.14
C GLY A 82 -24.66 1.14 -8.94
N TYR A 83 -24.50 -0.11 -9.41
CA TYR A 83 -23.32 -0.59 -10.14
C TYR A 83 -23.63 -1.00 -11.59
N LYS A 84 -24.90 -1.13 -11.99
CA LYS A 84 -25.31 -1.68 -13.30
C LYS A 84 -24.69 -0.98 -14.50
N GLU A 85 -24.56 0.34 -14.46
CA GLU A 85 -24.05 1.14 -15.57
C GLU A 85 -22.53 1.25 -15.60
N ARG A 86 -21.87 0.89 -14.49
CA ARG A 86 -20.43 1.10 -14.31
C ARG A 86 -19.63 -0.19 -14.27
N VAL A 87 -20.29 -1.33 -14.02
CA VAL A 87 -19.59 -2.60 -13.80
C VAL A 87 -19.75 -3.55 -14.97
N VAL A 88 -18.61 -4.08 -15.44
CA VAL A 88 -18.53 -5.16 -16.42
C VAL A 88 -17.93 -6.38 -15.73
N PHE A 89 -18.62 -7.51 -15.82
CA PHE A 89 -18.20 -8.77 -15.22
C PHE A 89 -17.80 -9.76 -16.30
N SER A 90 -16.67 -10.45 -16.08
CA SER A 90 -16.17 -11.51 -16.94
C SER A 90 -16.45 -12.87 -16.32
N GLU A 91 -17.17 -13.73 -17.04
CA GLU A 91 -17.54 -15.06 -16.58
C GLU A 91 -16.38 -16.08 -16.70
N THR A 92 -15.34 -15.77 -17.48
CA THR A 92 -14.24 -16.71 -17.74
C THR A 92 -13.21 -16.77 -16.61
N ASP A 93 -12.99 -15.64 -15.93
CA ASP A 93 -11.97 -15.48 -14.90
C ASP A 93 -12.51 -14.80 -13.64
N PHE A 94 -13.83 -14.63 -13.57
CA PHE A 94 -14.55 -13.96 -12.47
C PHE A 94 -14.05 -12.54 -12.16
N SER A 95 -13.42 -11.89 -13.13
CA SER A 95 -12.91 -10.53 -12.97
C SER A 95 -14.04 -9.49 -13.01
N LEU A 96 -13.88 -8.43 -12.23
CA LEU A 96 -14.81 -7.32 -12.14
C LEU A 96 -14.12 -6.05 -12.61
N GLN A 97 -14.68 -5.43 -13.64
CA GLN A 97 -14.23 -4.16 -14.15
C GLN A 97 -15.17 -3.05 -13.68
N ILE A 98 -14.61 -2.01 -13.08
CA ILE A 98 -15.35 -0.82 -12.63
C ILE A 98 -14.94 0.35 -13.50
N ASN A 99 -15.89 0.91 -14.23
CA ASN A 99 -15.72 2.08 -15.10
C ASN A 99 -16.06 3.36 -14.34
N HIS A 100 -15.42 4.46 -14.73
CA HIS A 100 -15.60 5.77 -14.10
C HIS A 100 -15.37 5.72 -12.59
N PHE A 101 -14.18 5.28 -12.19
CA PHE A 101 -13.81 5.16 -10.78
C PHE A 101 -13.77 6.52 -10.08
N THR A 102 -14.51 6.65 -8.97
CA THR A 102 -14.60 7.87 -8.16
C THR A 102 -14.06 7.64 -6.75
N SER A 103 -13.87 8.72 -5.97
CA SER A 103 -13.41 8.64 -4.58
C SER A 103 -14.34 7.86 -3.66
N SER A 104 -15.63 7.75 -4.00
CA SER A 104 -16.60 6.92 -3.27
C SER A 104 -16.43 5.43 -3.49
N ASP A 105 -15.71 5.02 -4.54
CA ASP A 105 -15.45 3.61 -4.86
C ASP A 105 -14.16 3.09 -4.20
N GLU A 106 -13.45 3.96 -3.47
CA GLU A 106 -12.26 3.59 -2.70
C GLU A 106 -12.66 2.72 -1.51
N GLY A 107 -11.99 1.57 -1.35
CA GLY A 107 -12.31 0.65 -0.28
C GLY A 107 -11.83 -0.78 -0.53
N ILE A 108 -12.43 -1.72 0.18
CA ILE A 108 -12.06 -3.14 0.10
C ILE A 108 -13.16 -3.88 -0.65
N TYR A 109 -12.76 -4.53 -1.73
CA TYR A 109 -13.58 -5.42 -2.54
C TYR A 109 -13.26 -6.85 -2.16
N VAL A 110 -14.30 -7.67 -2.04
CA VAL A 110 -14.18 -9.07 -1.68
C VAL A 110 -14.83 -9.92 -2.76
N LEU A 111 -14.05 -10.86 -3.28
CA LEU A 111 -14.52 -11.93 -4.15
C LEU A 111 -14.73 -13.18 -3.32
N ASN A 112 -15.96 -13.65 -3.26
CA ASN A 112 -16.36 -14.91 -2.64
C ASN A 112 -16.76 -15.90 -3.73
N ILE A 113 -16.07 -17.04 -3.81
CA ILE A 113 -16.39 -18.13 -4.72
C ILE A 113 -16.74 -19.36 -3.89
N GLN A 114 -17.94 -19.88 -4.10
CA GLN A 114 -18.42 -21.10 -3.47
C GLN A 114 -18.24 -22.27 -4.44
N VAL A 115 -17.50 -23.29 -4.02
CA VAL A 115 -17.19 -24.49 -4.81
C VAL A 115 -18.05 -25.66 -4.36
N HIS A 116 -18.44 -26.54 -5.29
CA HIS A 116 -19.40 -27.63 -5.10
C HIS A 116 -18.83 -28.88 -4.40
N GLU A 117 -17.52 -29.00 -4.19
CA GLU A 117 -16.88 -30.29 -3.92
C GLU A 117 -17.00 -30.72 -2.44
N GLY A 118 -18.11 -31.39 -2.11
CA GLY A 118 -18.33 -32.17 -0.88
C GLY A 118 -18.49 -31.38 0.42
N ASP A 119 -17.88 -30.20 0.51
CA ASP A 119 -17.98 -29.21 1.56
C ASP A 119 -17.92 -27.82 0.87
N PRO A 120 -18.68 -26.80 1.30
CA PRO A 120 -18.63 -25.49 0.65
C PRO A 120 -17.28 -24.83 0.94
N GLN A 121 -16.27 -25.13 0.11
CA GLN A 121 -15.00 -24.44 0.15
C GLN A 121 -15.23 -23.04 -0.40
N ILE A 122 -15.20 -22.04 0.48
CA ILE A 122 -15.35 -20.63 0.13
C ILE A 122 -13.96 -20.07 -0.13
N SER A 123 -13.61 -19.86 -1.39
CA SER A 123 -12.41 -19.10 -1.75
C SER A 123 -12.71 -17.62 -1.63
N ARG A 124 -11.97 -16.92 -0.74
CA ARG A 124 -12.13 -15.49 -0.48
C ARG A 124 -10.89 -14.74 -0.90
N THR A 125 -11.05 -13.79 -1.82
CA THR A 125 -9.96 -12.89 -2.23
C THR A 125 -10.31 -11.46 -1.87
N LYS A 126 -9.47 -10.81 -1.07
CA LYS A 126 -9.63 -9.40 -0.68
C LYS A 126 -8.73 -8.52 -1.53
N ILE A 127 -9.33 -7.53 -2.17
CA ILE A 127 -8.66 -6.54 -3.00
C ILE A 127 -8.92 -5.15 -2.42
N LYS A 128 -7.87 -4.48 -1.97
CA LYS A 128 -7.94 -3.10 -1.52
C LYS A 128 -7.68 -2.19 -2.72
N VAL A 129 -8.61 -1.28 -2.98
CA VAL A 129 -8.49 -0.29 -4.06
C VAL A 129 -8.29 1.06 -3.39
N ILE A 130 -7.18 1.72 -3.69
CA ILE A 130 -6.83 3.04 -3.14
C ILE A 130 -6.60 3.99 -4.31
N SER A 131 -7.30 5.11 -4.34
CA SER A 131 -7.10 6.09 -5.40
C SER A 131 -5.72 6.74 -5.28
N VAL A 132 -4.97 6.77 -6.37
CA VAL A 132 -3.77 7.62 -6.44
C VAL A 132 -4.24 9.03 -6.80
N SER A 133 -4.87 9.69 -5.83
CA SER A 133 -4.99 11.14 -5.89
C SER A 133 -3.56 11.69 -5.96
N SER A 134 -3.34 12.63 -6.86
CA SER A 134 -2.04 13.15 -7.31
C SER A 134 -1.28 13.98 -6.25
N TRP A 135 -1.28 13.55 -4.99
CA TRP A 135 -0.70 14.25 -3.85
C TRP A 135 0.09 13.37 -2.87
N THR A 136 0.46 12.13 -3.22
CA THR A 136 1.54 11.43 -2.48
C THR A 136 2.92 11.85 -2.98
N SER A 137 3.18 13.16 -2.98
CA SER A 137 4.53 13.71 -2.89
C SER A 137 4.72 14.52 -1.61
N TYR A 138 3.94 14.27 -0.56
CA TYR A 138 4.18 14.89 0.74
C TYR A 138 4.03 13.86 1.86
N GLY A 139 5.18 13.33 2.27
CA GLY A 139 5.47 12.74 3.58
C GLY A 139 4.41 11.85 4.21
N PHE A 140 4.50 10.55 3.99
CA PHE A 140 3.76 9.59 4.80
C PHE A 140 4.49 9.39 6.15
N PHE A 141 3.76 9.46 7.27
CA PHE A 141 4.22 9.10 8.62
C PHE A 141 5.38 9.92 9.23
N GLY A 142 5.37 11.25 9.10
CA GLY A 142 6.34 12.11 9.78
C GLY A 142 7.77 12.00 9.25
N TYR A 143 8.00 11.18 8.23
CA TYR A 143 9.18 11.24 7.38
C TYR A 143 8.95 12.36 6.37
N PRO A 144 9.77 13.42 6.41
CA PRO A 144 9.65 14.45 5.40
C PRO A 144 10.02 13.74 4.09
N GLY A 145 9.26 13.96 3.00
CA GLY A 145 9.48 13.26 1.72
C GLY A 145 10.92 13.42 1.20
N TYR A 146 11.24 12.99 -0.01
CA TYR A 146 12.62 13.13 -0.54
C TYR A 146 13.21 14.54 -0.36
N LEU A 147 12.39 15.60 -0.43
CA LEU A 147 12.74 16.98 -0.09
C LEU A 147 13.20 17.17 1.37
N GLY A 148 12.56 16.48 2.30
CA GLY A 148 12.91 16.41 3.70
C GLY A 148 14.30 15.86 3.97
N TYR A 149 14.63 14.73 3.36
CA TYR A 149 15.95 14.15 3.45
C TYR A 149 17.01 15.11 2.88
N ILE A 150 16.72 15.80 1.79
CA ILE A 150 17.62 16.82 1.22
C ILE A 150 17.91 17.93 2.24
N VAL A 151 16.89 18.43 2.95
CA VAL A 151 17.07 19.48 3.98
C VAL A 151 17.86 18.96 5.18
N ILE A 152 17.55 17.75 5.68
CA ILE A 152 18.27 17.14 6.80
C ILE A 152 19.73 16.87 6.42
N SER A 153 19.99 16.33 5.23
CA SER A 153 21.35 16.11 4.70
C SER A 153 22.12 17.42 4.58
N PHE A 154 21.46 18.50 4.13
CA PHE A 154 22.09 19.81 4.04
C PHE A 154 22.43 20.37 5.43
N TYR A 155 21.55 20.20 6.42
CA TYR A 155 21.80 20.63 7.79
C TYR A 155 22.94 19.86 8.45
N ILE A 156 23.00 18.54 8.27
CA ILE A 156 24.10 17.69 8.74
C ILE A 156 25.41 18.12 8.07
N PHE A 157 25.41 18.37 6.77
CA PHE A 157 26.57 18.85 6.03
C PHE A 157 27.08 20.19 6.58
N LEU A 158 26.18 21.13 6.87
CA LEU A 158 26.54 22.41 7.48
C LEU A 158 27.12 22.25 8.90
N LEU A 159 26.57 21.33 9.70
CA LEU A 159 27.09 21.01 11.03
C LEU A 159 28.52 20.44 10.97
N ILE A 160 28.78 19.50 10.06
CA ILE A 160 30.12 18.92 9.84
C ILE A 160 31.10 20.02 9.43
N ARG A 161 30.71 20.88 8.48
CA ARG A 161 31.56 21.99 8.02
C ARG A 161 31.90 22.97 9.15
N ARG A 162 30.95 23.24 10.04
CA ARG A 162 31.16 24.12 11.21
C ARG A 162 32.16 23.52 12.19
N ILE A 163 32.05 22.22 12.49
CA ILE A 163 32.97 21.51 13.39
C ILE A 163 34.38 21.48 12.79
N TRP A 164 34.51 21.21 11.50
CA TRP A 164 35.80 21.16 10.81
C TRP A 164 36.49 22.52 10.71
N LYS A 165 35.71 23.61 10.61
CA LYS A 165 36.24 24.97 10.70
C LYS A 165 36.71 25.29 12.13
N SER A 166 35.97 24.84 13.15
CA SER A 166 36.35 25.03 14.56
C SER A 166 37.65 24.30 14.92
N SER A 167 37.88 23.09 14.39
CA SER A 167 39.08 22.30 14.70
C SER A 167 40.37 22.88 14.11
N LYS A 168 40.30 23.76 13.10
CA LYS A 168 41.47 24.45 12.54
C LYS A 168 41.91 25.68 13.35
N THR A 169 41.21 26.02 14.44
CA THR A 169 41.44 27.25 15.20
C THR A 169 42.10 27.03 16.57
N GLN A 170 42.86 25.94 16.74
CA GLN A 170 43.86 25.86 17.82
C GLN A 170 45.26 26.05 17.24
N PRO A 171 45.91 27.22 17.46
CA PRO A 171 47.36 27.28 17.41
C PRO A 171 47.89 26.59 18.67
N GLU A 172 48.72 25.55 18.49
CA GLU A 172 49.49 24.95 19.57
C GLU A 172 50.52 25.98 20.08
N CYS A 173 50.17 26.73 21.12
CA CYS A 173 51.13 27.53 21.88
C CYS A 173 51.77 26.63 22.93
N ILE A 174 52.73 25.80 22.53
CA ILE A 174 53.67 25.16 23.46
C ILE A 174 54.73 26.23 23.76
N TYR A 175 54.65 26.88 24.92
CA TYR A 175 55.76 27.66 25.45
C TYR A 175 56.43 26.92 26.60
N GLU A 176 57.70 26.60 26.34
CA GLU A 176 58.87 26.49 27.21
C GLU A 176 58.65 26.42 28.73
N ASN A 177 59.08 25.29 29.32
CA ASN A 177 59.76 25.35 30.61
C ASN A 177 61.26 25.11 30.35
N ILE A 178 62.01 26.22 30.30
CA ILE A 178 63.46 26.24 30.46
C ILE A 178 63.73 26.37 31.97
N GLU A 179 64.66 25.54 32.44
CA GLU A 179 65.11 25.35 33.82
C GLU A 179 65.54 26.65 34.54
N VAL A 180 65.25 26.71 35.85
CA VAL A 180 66.09 27.35 36.88
C VAL A 180 66.09 26.48 38.12
#